data_AF-A0A9D9BAM1-F1
#
_entry.id   AF-A0A9D9BAM1-F1
#
_cell.length_a   1.000
_cell.length_b   1.000
_cell.length_c   1.000
_cell.angle_alpha   90.00
_cell.angle_beta   90.00
_cell.angle_gamma   90.00
#
_symmetry.space_group_name_H-M   'P 1'
#
loop_
_entity.id
_entity.type
_entity.pdbx_description
1 polymer ?
#
loop_
_entity_poly.entity_id
_entity_poly.type
_entity_poly.pdbx_seq_one_letter_code
_entity_poly.pdbx_strand_id
1 'polypeptide(L)' 'DGGTQIPVNYFPDDDPSQPPENRWRSHAHLLFGNWINDAYQTTPFDLDEIGRQPENQPQQVAAKG' A
#
# COMPACT_ATOMS: atom_id res chain seq x y z
N ASP A 1 26.51 -6.61 24.19
CA ASP A 1 25.93 -5.30 24.57
C ASP A 1 24.92 -4.88 23.52
N GLY A 2 23.71 -5.45 23.59
CA GLY A 2 22.63 -5.26 22.61
C GLY A 2 21.89 -3.93 22.76
N GLY A 3 22.59 -2.80 22.68
CA GLY A 3 21.97 -1.48 22.65
C GLY A 3 21.49 -1.13 21.25
N THR A 4 20.19 -0.85 21.09
CA THR A 4 19.63 -0.31 19.85
C THR A 4 20.32 1.02 19.53
N GLN A 5 20.99 1.08 18.38
CA GLN A 5 21.62 2.33 17.92
C GLN A 5 20.57 3.32 17.41
N ILE A 6 20.84 4.61 17.60
CA ILE A 6 19.98 5.67 17.12
C ILE A 6 19.90 5.60 15.58
N PRO A 7 18.71 5.61 14.98
CA PRO A 7 18.57 5.59 13.54
C PRO A 7 19.16 6.86 12.92
N VAL A 8 20.04 6.67 11.94
CA VAL A 8 20.73 7.76 11.25
C VAL A 8 19.73 8.66 10.52
N ASN A 9 19.88 9.99 10.69
CA ASN A 9 19.06 11.02 10.04
C ASN A 9 17.55 10.95 10.33
N TYR A 10 17.14 10.33 11.44
CA TYR A 10 15.73 10.18 11.81
C TYR A 10 15.26 11.26 12.79
N PHE A 11 16.03 11.46 13.87
CA PHE A 11 15.78 12.52 14.86
C PHE A 11 16.66 13.74 14.56
N PRO A 12 16.17 14.97 14.78
CA PRO A 12 17.02 16.16 14.77
C PRO A 12 18.17 16.01 15.76
N ASP A 13 19.39 16.36 15.32
CA ASP A 13 20.61 16.33 16.14
C ASP A 13 20.88 15.00 16.89
N ASP A 14 20.40 13.88 16.35
CA ASP A 14 20.45 12.55 16.98
C ASP A 14 19.79 12.49 18.38
N ASP A 15 18.83 13.37 18.67
CA ASP A 15 18.12 13.45 19.95
C ASP A 15 16.73 12.77 19.90
N PRO A 16 16.54 11.59 20.52
CA PRO A 16 15.26 10.87 20.50
C PRO A 16 14.13 11.55 21.28
N SER A 17 14.42 12.60 22.06
CA SER A 17 13.39 13.39 22.74
C SER A 17 12.71 14.40 21.79
N GLN A 18 13.34 14.70 20.66
CA GLN A 18 12.79 15.57 19.63
C GLN A 18 11.87 14.78 18.69
N PRO A 19 10.80 15.41 18.16
CA PRO A 19 9.93 14.77 17.19
C PRO A 19 10.72 14.49 15.89
N PRO A 20 10.62 13.26 15.32
CA PRO A 20 11.31 12.95 14.07
C PRO A 20 10.69 13.69 12.89
N GLU A 21 11.53 14.08 11.93
CA GLU A 21 11.09 14.75 10.72
C GLU A 21 10.73 13.75 9.62
N ASN A 22 9.53 13.86 9.07
CA ASN A 22 9.12 13.01 7.94
C ASN A 22 9.68 13.56 6.62
N ARG A 23 10.92 13.21 6.32
CA ARG A 23 11.64 13.65 5.11
C ARG A 23 11.32 12.83 3.85
N TRP A 24 10.64 11.69 3.99
CA TRP A 24 10.34 10.77 2.88
C TRP A 24 8.90 10.84 2.38
N ARG A 25 8.01 11.60 3.04
CA ARG A 25 6.58 11.66 2.71
C ARG A 25 6.32 11.96 1.24
N SER A 26 6.94 13.02 0.69
CA SER A 26 6.72 13.43 -0.70
C SER A 26 7.12 12.33 -1.69
N HIS A 27 8.29 11.74 -1.50
CA HIS A 27 8.81 10.65 -2.31
C HIS A 27 7.93 9.40 -2.23
N ALA A 28 7.41 9.07 -1.03
CA ALA A 28 6.47 7.96 -0.88
C ALA A 28 5.17 8.19 -1.67
N HIS A 29 4.60 9.41 -1.63
CA HIS A 29 3.40 9.73 -2.41
C HIS A 29 3.67 9.60 -3.92
N LEU A 30 4.81 10.08 -4.40
CA LEU A 30 5.21 9.95 -5.80
C LEU A 30 5.38 8.48 -6.20
N LEU A 31 6.04 7.67 -5.35
CA LEU A 31 6.24 6.25 -5.62
C LEU A 31 4.90 5.52 -5.78
N PHE A 32 3.99 5.65 -4.82
CA PHE A 32 2.70 4.97 -4.90
C PHE A 32 1.82 5.50 -6.04
N GLY A 33 1.81 6.82 -6.26
CA GLY A 33 1.05 7.42 -7.36
C GLY A 33 1.54 6.95 -8.73
N ASN A 34 2.85 6.99 -8.97
CA ASN A 34 3.45 6.53 -10.21
C ASN A 34 3.23 5.03 -10.41
N TRP A 35 3.40 4.22 -9.36
CA TRP A 35 3.23 2.77 -9.44
C TRP A 35 1.78 2.37 -9.75
N ILE A 36 0.79 2.97 -9.09
CA ILE A 36 -0.64 2.69 -9.38
C ILE A 36 -0.98 3.09 -10.81
N ASN A 37 -0.52 4.26 -11.25
CA ASN A 37 -0.74 4.72 -12.60
C ASN A 37 -0.12 3.76 -13.64
N ASP A 38 1.12 3.33 -13.42
CA ASP A 38 1.79 2.37 -14.28
C ASP A 38 1.07 1.01 -14.31
N ALA A 39 0.68 0.48 -13.15
CA ALA A 39 -0.07 -0.77 -13.05
C ALA A 39 -1.41 -0.69 -13.82
N TYR A 40 -2.12 0.43 -13.71
CA TYR A 40 -3.37 0.67 -14.45
C TYR A 40 -3.15 0.73 -15.96
N GLN A 41 -2.04 1.31 -16.43
CA GLN A 41 -1.78 1.43 -17.86
C GLN A 41 -1.23 0.15 -18.50
N THR A 42 -0.50 -0.66 -17.72
CA THR A 42 0.25 -1.81 -18.24
C THR A 42 -0.45 -3.15 -18.02
N THR A 43 -1.43 -3.21 -17.13
CA THR A 43 -2.19 -4.45 -16.85
C THR A 43 -3.50 -4.43 -17.64
N PRO A 44 -3.77 -5.42 -18.52
CA PRO A 44 -5.07 -5.52 -19.18
C PRO A 44 -6.20 -5.74 -18.17
N PHE A 45 -7.28 -4.98 -18.31
CA PHE A 45 -8.53 -5.17 -17.57
C PHE A 45 -9.72 -4.68 -18.43
N ASP A 46 -10.93 -5.13 -18.11
CA ASP A 46 -12.16 -4.61 -18.72
C ASP A 46 -12.71 -3.45 -17.88
N LEU A 47 -12.85 -2.28 -18.51
CA LEU A 47 -13.42 -1.08 -17.88
C LEU A 47 -14.86 -1.31 -17.41
N ASP A 48 -15.63 -2.10 -18.15
CA ASP A 48 -17.02 -2.34 -17.83
C ASP A 48 -17.15 -3.16 -16.55
N GLU A 49 -16.14 -3.95 -16.17
CA GLU A 49 -16.13 -4.77 -14.95
C GLU A 49 -15.84 -3.95 -13.68
N ILE A 50 -15.32 -2.73 -13.81
CA ILE A 50 -14.98 -1.89 -12.66
C ILE A 50 -16.24 -1.53 -11.87
N GLY A 51 -16.22 -1.85 -10.58
CA GLY A 51 -17.32 -1.53 -9.66
C GLY A 51 -18.53 -2.46 -9.78
N ARG A 52 -18.52 -3.45 -10.68
CA ARG A 52 -19.50 -4.54 -10.65
C ARG A 52 -19.21 -5.41 -9.45
N GLN A 53 -20.25 -5.70 -8.66
CA GLN A 53 -20.20 -6.86 -7.78
C GLN A 53 -20.41 -8.10 -8.64
N PRO A 54 -19.63 -9.18 -8.46
CA PRO A 54 -19.90 -10.42 -9.17
C PRO A 54 -21.34 -10.81 -8.84
N GLU A 55 -22.20 -10.85 -9.86
CA GLU A 55 -23.57 -11.29 -9.68
C GLU A 55 -23.59 -12.63 -8.93
N ASN A 56 -24.29 -12.64 -7.80
CA ASN A 56 -24.64 -13.80 -6.98
C ASN A 56 -24.39 -15.14 -7.70
N GLN A 57 -23.25 -15.80 -7.44
CA GLN A 57 -23.18 -17.24 -7.69
C GLN A 57 -24.18 -17.87 -6.73
N PRO A 58 -25.27 -18.53 -7.19
CA PRO A 58 -26.04 -19.34 -6.29
C PRO A 58 -25.09 -20.40 -5.74
N GLN A 59 -24.81 -20.30 -4.45
CA GLN A 59 -24.07 -21.30 -3.70
C GLN A 59 -24.69 -22.64 -4.04
N GLN A 60 -23.89 -23.58 -4.56
CA GLN A 60 -24.34 -24.94 -4.87
C GLN A 60 -24.80 -25.61 -3.57
N VAL A 61 -26.04 -25.35 -3.16
CA VAL A 61 -26.70 -26.02 -2.06
C VAL A 61 -27.38 -27.25 -2.64
N ALA A 62 -26.80 -28.40 -2.29
CA ALA A 62 -27.43 -29.71 -2.24
C ALA A 62 -28.11 -30.23 -3.51
N ALA A 63 -27.37 -31.04 -4.27
CA ALA A 63 -27.92 -32.24 -4.89
C ALA A 63 -27.22 -33.47 -4.29
N LYS A 64 -27.54 -33.77 -3.01
CA LYS A 64 -27.55 -35.15 -2.54
C LYS A 64 -28.95 -35.67 -2.85
N GLY A 65 -29.06 -36.46 -3.91
CA GLY A 65 -30.17 -37.34 -4.23
C GLY A 65 -29.59 -38.69 -4.60
#